data_AF-A0A5N4A4X3-F1
#
_entry.id   AF-A0A5N4A4X3-F1
#
_cell.length_a   1.000
_cell.length_b   1.000
_cell.length_c   1.000
_cell.angle_alpha   90.00
_cell.angle_beta   90.00
_cell.angle_gamma   90.00
#
_symmetry.space_group_name_H-M   'P 1'
#
loop_
_entity.id
_entity.type
_entity.pdbx_description
1 polymer ?
#
loop_
_entity_poly.entity_id
_entity_poly.type
_entity_poly.pdbx_seq_one_letter_code
_entity_poly.pdbx_strand_id
1 'polypeptide(L)'
;MFCLRSRISAMPGCLMYYGGTSGTVRSFNYGQSVNTFPPPSNPQAVGGRQLANMNYGICIRAAPGMCSIQWSATSGDPFAFTVSQDAQAQVTLTGTDCATDYIIIPNGVTTAGNGEQLLADRYCGSLFRTVTSTFITLAGCV
;
A
#
# COMPACT_ATOMS: atom_id res chain seq x y z
N MET A 1 17.92 -12.42 32.74
CA MET A 1 16.72 -13.09 32.22
C MET A 1 15.94 -12.10 31.36
N PHE A 2 16.22 -12.08 30.04
CA PHE A 2 15.48 -11.27 29.09
C PHE A 2 14.19 -12.02 28.72
N CYS A 3 13.03 -11.47 29.07
CA CYS A 3 11.75 -12.00 28.62
C CYS A 3 11.47 -11.45 27.21
N LEU A 4 11.85 -12.20 26.18
CA LEU A 4 11.31 -12.01 24.84
C LEU A 4 9.82 -12.39 24.89
N ARG A 5 8.95 -11.43 25.18
CA ARG A 5 7.50 -11.53 24.90
C ARG A 5 7.30 -11.51 23.38
N SER A 6 7.58 -12.62 22.74
CA SER A 6 7.06 -12.91 21.40
C SER A 6 5.76 -13.68 21.58
N ARG A 7 4.61 -12.98 21.49
CA ARG A 7 3.34 -13.48 20.93
C ARG A 7 2.49 -12.28 20.47
N ILE A 8 2.76 -11.80 19.25
CA ILE A 8 1.80 -11.14 18.34
C ILE A 8 1.04 -9.90 18.87
N SER A 9 1.68 -9.03 19.64
CA SER A 9 1.14 -7.67 19.82
C SER A 9 1.60 -6.83 18.64
N ALA A 10 0.65 -6.28 17.87
CA ALA A 10 0.97 -5.26 16.88
C ALA A 10 1.70 -4.12 17.63
N MET A 11 2.95 -3.81 17.22
CA MET A 11 3.73 -2.73 17.81
C MET A 11 2.89 -1.43 17.83
N PRO A 12 3.01 -0.55 18.84
CA PRO A 12 2.27 0.72 18.84
C PRO A 12 2.41 1.41 17.48
N GLY A 13 1.28 1.69 16.81
CA GLY A 13 1.24 2.27 15.46
C GLY A 13 0.80 1.31 14.33
N CYS A 14 0.67 0.02 14.60
CA CYS A 14 0.20 -0.98 13.63
C CYS A 14 -1.31 -1.24 13.78
N LEU A 15 -2.17 -0.53 13.04
CA LEU A 15 -3.63 -0.76 13.08
C LEU A 15 -4.04 -2.09 12.42
N MET A 16 -3.23 -2.59 11.49
CA MET A 16 -3.40 -3.88 10.84
C MET A 16 -2.09 -4.66 10.87
N TYR A 17 -2.18 -5.98 11.05
CA TYR A 17 -1.04 -6.87 11.15
C TYR A 17 -1.20 -8.11 10.27
N TYR A 18 -0.17 -8.43 9.49
CA TYR A 18 -0.12 -9.60 8.60
C TYR A 18 1.13 -10.43 8.90
N GLY A 19 0.95 -11.75 9.05
CA GLY A 19 2.05 -12.67 9.38
C GLY A 19 2.22 -13.86 8.42
N GLY A 20 1.44 -13.89 7.34
CA GLY A 20 1.53 -14.91 6.29
C GLY A 20 2.70 -14.64 5.34
N THR A 21 3.08 -15.64 4.56
CA THR A 21 4.09 -15.51 3.50
C THR A 21 3.55 -14.82 2.24
N SER A 22 2.22 -14.78 2.11
CA SER A 22 1.47 -14.02 1.11
C SER A 22 0.12 -13.63 1.70
N GLY A 23 -0.54 -12.65 1.09
CA GLY A 23 -1.87 -12.20 1.49
C GLY A 23 -2.27 -10.91 0.78
N THR A 24 -3.49 -10.46 1.08
CA THR A 24 -4.04 -9.22 0.52
C THR A 24 -4.23 -8.20 1.62
N VAL A 25 -3.65 -7.02 1.42
CA VAL A 25 -3.84 -5.86 2.29
C VAL A 25 -4.94 -4.99 1.72
N ARG A 26 -5.84 -4.51 2.59
CA ARG A 26 -6.97 -3.66 2.20
C ARG A 26 -7.07 -2.45 3.10
N SER A 27 -7.45 -1.31 2.54
CA SER A 27 -7.82 -0.15 3.34
C SER A 27 -9.09 -0.41 4.14
N PHE A 28 -9.29 0.35 5.21
CA PHE A 28 -10.62 0.46 5.82
C PHE A 28 -11.63 0.92 4.77
N ASN A 29 -12.84 0.38 4.81
CA ASN A 29 -13.90 0.68 3.84
C ASN A 29 -13.58 0.26 2.38
N TYR A 30 -12.64 -0.68 2.16
CA TYR A 30 -12.43 -1.25 0.84
C TYR A 30 -13.64 -2.07 0.38
N GLY A 31 -14.19 -1.72 -0.79
CA GLY A 31 -15.21 -2.49 -1.51
C GLY A 31 -14.70 -2.96 -2.87
N GLN A 32 -15.36 -3.95 -3.48
CA GLN A 32 -14.96 -4.50 -4.79
C GLN A 32 -15.63 -3.80 -6.00
N SER A 33 -16.52 -2.83 -5.75
CA SER A 33 -17.30 -2.14 -6.79
C SER A 33 -17.05 -0.64 -6.71
N VAL A 34 -17.05 0.06 -7.85
CA VAL A 34 -16.90 1.53 -7.90
C VAL A 34 -17.87 2.14 -6.90
N ASN A 35 -17.39 3.04 -6.05
CA ASN A 35 -18.27 3.75 -5.14
C ASN A 35 -19.05 4.79 -5.96
N THR A 36 -20.27 4.43 -6.36
CA THR A 36 -21.19 5.27 -7.15
C THR A 36 -21.90 6.33 -6.32
N PHE A 37 -21.43 6.61 -5.10
CA PHE A 37 -21.99 7.64 -4.23
C PHE A 37 -21.40 9.03 -4.57
N PRO A 38 -22.19 9.98 -5.07
CA PRO A 38 -21.97 11.39 -4.82
C PRO A 38 -22.77 11.86 -3.60
N PRO A 39 -22.22 12.70 -2.72
CA PRO A 39 -23.06 13.56 -1.90
C PRO A 39 -23.86 14.52 -2.81
N PRO A 40 -25.08 14.95 -2.41
CA PRO A 40 -25.92 15.85 -3.20
C PRO A 40 -25.27 17.18 -3.58
N SER A 41 -24.20 17.56 -2.88
CA SER A 41 -23.40 18.77 -3.12
C SER A 41 -22.39 18.65 -4.26
N ASN A 42 -22.07 17.45 -4.75
CA ASN A 42 -21.18 17.26 -5.89
C ASN A 42 -21.59 16.02 -6.72
N PRO A 43 -22.48 16.18 -7.72
CA PRO A 43 -22.90 15.10 -8.61
C PRO A 43 -21.78 14.52 -9.49
N GLN A 44 -20.58 15.13 -9.51
CA GLN A 44 -19.39 14.59 -10.17
C GLN A 44 -18.43 13.87 -9.19
N ALA A 45 -18.71 13.86 -7.88
CA ALA A 45 -17.89 13.13 -6.93
C ALA A 45 -18.19 11.63 -7.02
N VAL A 46 -17.34 10.88 -7.72
CA VAL A 46 -17.23 9.43 -7.51
C VAL A 46 -16.63 9.25 -6.11
N GLY A 47 -17.32 8.52 -5.23
CA GLY A 47 -16.87 8.33 -3.85
C GLY A 47 -15.45 7.76 -3.79
N GLY A 48 -14.58 8.35 -2.97
CA GLY A 48 -13.27 7.78 -2.70
C GLY A 48 -13.39 6.43 -1.99
N ARG A 49 -12.51 5.47 -2.32
CA ARG A 49 -12.30 4.25 -1.52
C ARG A 49 -11.39 4.49 -0.31
N GLN A 50 -10.84 5.69 -0.24
CA GLN A 50 -9.99 6.17 0.83
C GLN A 50 -10.83 6.98 1.82
N LEU A 51 -10.80 6.61 3.10
CA LEU A 51 -11.37 7.43 4.16
C LEU A 51 -10.48 8.67 4.38
N ALA A 52 -11.09 9.84 4.49
CA ALA A 52 -10.36 11.09 4.73
C ALA A 52 -9.66 11.10 6.10
N ASN A 53 -8.55 11.85 6.21
CA ASN A 53 -7.78 12.06 7.44
C ASN A 53 -7.26 10.77 8.09
N MET A 54 -6.94 9.78 7.27
CA MET A 54 -6.52 8.47 7.73
C MET A 54 -4.99 8.35 7.71
N ASN A 55 -4.38 8.18 8.90
CA ASN A 55 -2.95 7.98 9.06
C ASN A 55 -2.71 6.77 9.98
N TYR A 56 -2.40 5.62 9.37
CA TYR A 56 -2.15 4.39 10.12
C TYR A 56 -1.07 3.54 9.47
N GLY A 57 -0.37 2.75 10.29
CA GLY A 57 0.59 1.76 9.86
C GLY A 57 -0.03 0.39 9.62
N ILE A 58 0.47 -0.30 8.60
CA ILE A 58 0.23 -1.72 8.37
C ILE A 58 1.55 -2.44 8.60
N CYS A 59 1.52 -3.44 9.48
CA CYS A 59 2.71 -4.14 9.87
C CYS A 59 2.71 -5.56 9.31
N ILE A 60 3.74 -5.87 8.54
CA ILE A 60 3.93 -7.19 7.97
C ILE A 60 5.13 -7.81 8.65
N ARG A 61 4.95 -8.99 9.25
CA ARG A 61 6.04 -9.77 9.80
C ARG A 61 6.78 -10.47 8.65
N ALA A 62 8.09 -10.24 8.58
CA ALA A 62 8.95 -11.02 7.71
C ALA A 62 8.92 -12.50 8.10
N ALA A 63 8.74 -13.38 7.11
CA ALA A 63 8.85 -14.81 7.34
C ALA A 63 10.32 -15.24 7.30
N PRO A 64 10.69 -16.35 7.98
CA PRO A 64 12.05 -16.87 7.95
C PRO A 64 12.53 -17.11 6.50
N GLY A 65 13.73 -16.60 6.18
CA GLY A 65 14.35 -16.76 4.86
C GLY A 65 13.82 -15.83 3.76
N MET A 66 12.85 -14.95 4.05
CA MET A 66 12.35 -13.96 3.09
C MET A 66 12.89 -12.56 3.39
N CYS A 67 13.63 -11.99 2.43
CA CYS A 67 14.31 -10.71 2.57
C CYS A 67 13.64 -9.54 1.87
N SER A 68 12.54 -9.80 1.16
CA SER A 68 11.75 -8.78 0.49
C SER A 68 10.27 -9.11 0.52
N ILE A 69 9.46 -8.08 0.32
CA ILE A 69 8.03 -8.17 0.04
C ILE A 69 7.80 -7.63 -1.36
N GLN A 70 7.06 -8.37 -2.18
CA GLN A 70 6.51 -7.87 -3.42
C GLN A 70 5.07 -7.42 -3.20
N TRP A 71 4.76 -6.21 -3.69
CA TRP A 71 3.46 -5.57 -3.61
C TRP A 71 2.91 -5.42 -5.01
N SER A 72 1.63 -5.74 -5.21
CA SER A 72 0.92 -5.53 -6.47
C SER A 72 -0.56 -5.25 -6.21
N ALA A 73 -1.22 -4.61 -7.18
CA ALA A 73 -2.67 -4.52 -7.16
C ALA A 73 -3.29 -5.92 -7.29
N THR A 74 -4.43 -6.13 -6.63
CA THR A 74 -5.14 -7.40 -6.73
C THR A 74 -5.63 -7.62 -8.17
N SER A 75 -5.35 -8.78 -8.73
CA SER A 75 -5.83 -9.15 -10.07
C SER A 75 -7.35 -9.28 -10.11
N GLY A 76 -7.98 -8.79 -11.19
CA GLY A 76 -9.42 -8.92 -11.39
C GLY A 76 -10.27 -7.77 -10.81
N ASP A 77 -9.66 -6.82 -10.11
CA ASP A 77 -10.30 -5.56 -9.73
C ASP A 77 -9.53 -4.38 -10.34
N PRO A 78 -10.04 -3.75 -11.43
CA PRO A 78 -9.37 -2.65 -12.09
C PRO A 78 -9.28 -1.39 -11.22
N PHE A 79 -10.00 -1.35 -10.09
CA PHE A 79 -10.04 -0.25 -9.13
C PHE A 79 -9.43 -0.67 -7.78
N ALA A 80 -8.59 -1.70 -7.78
CA ALA A 80 -7.92 -2.21 -6.57
C ALA A 80 -6.99 -1.19 -5.92
N PHE A 81 -6.54 -0.19 -6.67
CA PHE A 81 -5.72 0.90 -6.17
C PHE A 81 -6.25 2.23 -6.68
N THR A 82 -6.66 3.10 -5.76
CA THR A 82 -7.12 4.46 -6.07
C THR A 82 -6.85 5.33 -4.86
N VAL A 83 -5.82 6.18 -4.96
CA VAL A 83 -5.32 7.07 -3.90
C VAL A 83 -5.00 8.42 -4.54
N SER A 84 -5.47 9.53 -3.96
CA SER A 84 -5.37 10.92 -4.50
C SER A 84 -6.04 11.20 -5.86
N GLN A 85 -6.25 10.20 -6.72
CA GLN A 85 -6.73 10.39 -8.09
C GLN A 85 -8.09 9.73 -8.33
N ASP A 86 -8.78 10.19 -9.38
CA ASP A 86 -9.96 9.53 -9.92
C ASP A 86 -9.57 8.16 -10.53
N ALA A 87 -10.34 7.12 -10.17
CA ALA A 87 -10.23 5.77 -10.71
C ALA A 87 -10.23 5.72 -12.26
N GLN A 88 -10.87 6.68 -12.92
CA GLN A 88 -10.96 6.74 -14.39
C GLN A 88 -9.71 7.30 -15.08
N ALA A 89 -8.84 8.02 -14.36
CA ALA A 89 -7.71 8.72 -14.98
C ALA A 89 -6.54 7.80 -15.39
N GLN A 90 -6.48 6.57 -14.87
CA GLN A 90 -5.46 5.55 -15.17
C GLN A 90 -4.01 6.06 -15.05
N VAL A 91 -3.64 6.57 -13.86
CA VAL A 91 -2.32 7.18 -13.59
C VAL A 91 -1.57 6.41 -12.50
N THR A 92 -0.26 6.23 -12.66
CA THR A 92 0.66 5.80 -11.61
C THR A 92 1.58 6.95 -11.24
N LEU A 93 1.58 7.37 -9.98
CA LEU A 93 2.42 8.45 -9.45
C LEU A 93 3.24 7.94 -8.26
N THR A 94 4.42 8.54 -8.08
CA THR A 94 5.37 8.15 -7.02
C THR A 94 6.11 9.37 -6.47
N GLY A 95 6.64 9.24 -5.25
CA GLY A 95 7.51 10.25 -4.65
C GLY A 95 6.78 11.59 -4.42
N THR A 96 7.37 12.69 -4.88
CA THR A 96 6.87 14.06 -4.63
C THR A 96 5.56 14.38 -5.33
N ASP A 97 5.22 13.66 -6.40
CA ASP A 97 3.93 13.81 -7.09
C ASP A 97 2.76 13.33 -6.21
N CYS A 98 3.07 12.57 -5.16
CA CYS A 98 2.14 12.10 -4.15
C CYS A 98 2.20 12.98 -2.89
N ALA A 99 1.66 14.19 -3.00
CA ALA A 99 1.77 15.22 -1.95
C ALA A 99 0.61 15.20 -0.93
N THR A 100 -0.60 14.80 -1.33
CA THR A 100 -1.80 14.84 -0.47
C THR A 100 -2.06 13.49 0.17
N ASP A 101 -2.45 12.49 -0.62
CA ASP A 101 -2.73 11.14 -0.17
C ASP A 101 -1.79 10.14 -0.83
N TYR A 102 -1.25 9.24 -0.03
CA TYR A 102 -0.29 8.25 -0.49
C TYR A 102 -0.22 7.07 0.47
N ILE A 103 0.27 5.95 -0.05
CA ILE A 103 0.81 4.88 0.79
C ILE A 103 2.33 5.01 0.83
N ILE A 104 2.93 4.64 1.96
CA ILE A 104 4.38 4.53 2.08
C ILE A 104 4.77 3.06 2.03
N ILE A 105 5.67 2.72 1.10
CA ILE A 105 6.37 1.43 1.07
C ILE A 105 7.86 1.72 1.23
N PRO A 106 8.44 1.51 2.42
CA PRO A 106 9.85 1.79 2.68
C PRO A 106 10.75 0.97 1.76
N ASN A 107 11.87 1.56 1.30
CA ASN A 107 12.83 0.90 0.42
C ASN A 107 12.19 0.24 -0.82
N GLY A 108 11.12 0.85 -1.35
CA GLY A 108 10.42 0.33 -2.51
C GLY A 108 11.17 0.59 -3.81
N VAL A 109 11.32 -0.45 -4.61
CA VAL A 109 11.84 -0.40 -5.98
C VAL A 109 10.71 -0.80 -6.93
N THR A 110 10.41 0.04 -7.91
CA THR A 110 9.49 -0.28 -9.00
C THR A 110 10.19 -0.19 -10.35
N THR A 111 9.67 -0.89 -11.35
CA THR A 111 10.21 -0.83 -12.71
C THR A 111 9.35 0.11 -13.56
N ALA A 112 9.99 1.08 -14.18
CA ALA A 112 9.36 2.00 -15.11
C ALA A 112 8.98 1.30 -16.43
N GLY A 113 8.12 1.93 -17.23
CA GLY A 113 7.66 1.35 -18.51
C GLY A 113 8.80 1.16 -19.53
N ASN A 114 9.89 1.91 -19.38
CA ASN A 114 11.13 1.81 -20.16
C ASN A 114 12.12 0.78 -19.57
N GLY A 115 11.76 0.07 -18.48
CA GLY A 115 12.62 -0.91 -17.82
C GLY A 115 13.54 -0.35 -16.73
N GLU A 116 13.58 0.96 -16.51
CA GLU A 116 14.43 1.56 -15.47
C GLU A 116 13.92 1.25 -14.06
N GLN A 117 14.83 1.08 -13.10
CA GLN A 117 14.47 0.95 -11.70
C GLN A 117 14.28 2.31 -11.06
N LEU A 118 13.10 2.54 -10.48
CA LEU A 118 12.76 3.75 -9.76
C LEU A 118 12.66 3.45 -8.27
N LEU A 119 13.42 4.21 -7.48
CA LEU A 119 13.35 4.21 -6.03
C LEU A 119 12.29 5.21 -5.59
N ALA A 120 11.29 4.75 -4.85
CA ALA A 120 10.25 5.60 -4.29
C ALA A 120 9.80 5.07 -2.93
N ASP A 121 9.48 6.00 -2.04
CA ASP A 121 8.89 5.72 -0.73
C ASP A 121 7.36 5.92 -0.76
N ARG A 122 6.86 6.89 -1.53
CA ARG A 122 5.43 7.23 -1.63
C ARG A 122 4.82 6.78 -2.96
N TYR A 123 3.59 6.30 -2.91
CA TYR A 123 2.85 5.80 -4.06
C TYR A 123 1.38 6.27 -4.01
N CYS A 124 0.87 6.74 -5.14
CA CYS A 124 -0.51 7.21 -5.30
C CYS A 124 -0.93 7.11 -6.78
N GLY A 125 -2.20 7.42 -7.07
CA GLY A 125 -2.80 7.30 -8.40
C GLY A 125 -3.93 6.29 -8.44
N SER A 126 -4.36 5.94 -9.65
CA SER A 126 -5.43 4.97 -9.93
C SER A 126 -4.92 3.65 -10.50
N LEU A 127 -3.60 3.51 -10.66
CA LEU A 127 -2.89 2.31 -11.08
C LEU A 127 -1.70 2.08 -10.16
N PHE A 128 -1.43 0.81 -9.85
CA PHE A 128 -0.32 0.43 -8.99
C PHE A 128 0.62 -0.52 -9.73
N ARG A 129 1.88 -0.11 -9.86
CA ARG A 129 2.93 -0.98 -10.39
C ARG A 129 3.44 -1.90 -9.31
N THR A 130 4.00 -3.03 -9.73
CA THR A 130 4.66 -3.94 -8.80
C THR A 130 5.82 -3.21 -8.12
N VAL A 131 5.86 -3.29 -6.79
CA VAL A 131 6.92 -2.72 -5.95
C VAL A 131 7.57 -3.85 -5.18
N THR A 132 8.89 -3.90 -5.16
CA THR A 132 9.65 -4.79 -4.29
C THR A 132 10.29 -3.96 -3.19
N SER A 133 10.00 -4.30 -1.93
CA SER A 133 10.57 -3.66 -0.74
C SER A 133 11.50 -4.64 -0.03
N THR A 134 12.73 -4.22 0.25
CA THR A 134 13.76 -5.06 0.87
C THR A 134 13.94 -4.72 2.35
N PHE A 135 14.08 -5.74 3.19
CA PHE A 135 14.38 -5.56 4.61
C PHE A 135 15.88 -5.35 4.82
N ILE A 136 16.30 -4.11 5.06
CA ILE A 136 17.73 -3.78 5.25
C ILE A 136 18.24 -4.20 6.64
N THR A 137 17.35 -4.46 7.62
CA THR A 137 17.73 -4.60 9.04
C THR A 137 17.46 -5.98 9.66
N LEU A 138 17.11 -7.00 8.88
CA LEU A 138 16.94 -8.36 9.41
C LEU A 138 18.23 -9.16 9.26
N ALA A 139 18.75 -9.69 10.37
CA ALA A 139 19.92 -10.55 10.37
C ALA A 139 19.69 -11.73 9.41
N GLY A 140 20.53 -11.84 8.37
CA GLY A 140 20.42 -12.88 7.33
C GLY A 140 19.93 -12.37 5.97
N CYS A 141 19.52 -11.11 5.87
CA CYS A 141 19.28 -10.42 4.60
C CYS A 141 20.47 -9.53 4.29
N VAL A 142 21.48 -10.13 3.64
CA VAL A 142 22.66 -9.45 3.09
C VAL A 142 22.58 -9.46 1.58
#